data_AF-A0A318JBF5-F1
#
_entry.id   AF-A0A318JBF5-F1
#
_cell.length_a   1.000
_cell.length_b   1.000
_cell.length_c   1.000
_cell.angle_alpha   90.00
_cell.angle_beta   90.00
_cell.angle_gamma   90.00
#
_symmetry.space_group_name_H-M   'P 1'
#
loop_
_entity.id
_entity.type
_entity.pdbx_description
1 polymer ?
#
loop_
_entity_poly.entity_id
_entity_poly.type
_entity_poly.pdbx_seq_one_letter_code
_entity_poly.pdbx_strand_id
1 'polypeptide(L)' 'MATKLIPIKEWAAAIFGDHTPHQNTLMRWVHSGKILPRPMKVGRGYFCQPDAEYVDETADRINRMIHGRQTTKRA' A
#
# COMPACT_ATOMS: atom_id res chain seq x y z
N MET A 1 19.79 -8.18 0.23
CA MET A 1 18.98 -8.20 1.47
C MET A 1 17.83 -9.14 1.23
N ALA A 2 17.69 -10.21 2.02
CA ALA A 2 16.62 -11.19 1.84
C ALA A 2 15.27 -10.53 2.16
N THR A 3 14.52 -10.13 1.12
CA THR A 3 13.25 -9.42 1.28
C THR A 3 12.18 -10.41 1.69
N LYS A 4 11.95 -10.53 3.00
CA LYS A 4 10.87 -11.34 3.54
C LYS A 4 9.55 -10.74 3.06
N LEU A 5 8.83 -11.46 2.20
CA LEU A 5 7.49 -11.07 1.76
C LEU A 5 6.49 -11.32 2.88
N ILE A 6 5.59 -10.37 3.11
CA ILE A 6 4.50 -10.48 4.08
C ILE A 6 3.14 -10.51 3.34
N PRO A 7 2.13 -11.20 3.87
CA PRO A 7 0.77 -11.15 3.32
C PRO A 7 0.27 -9.71 3.24
N ILE A 8 -0.44 -9.36 2.16
CA ILE A 8 -0.99 -8.00 1.98
C ILE A 8 -1.89 -7.57 3.14
N LYS A 9 -2.60 -8.51 3.77
CA LYS A 9 -3.44 -8.22 4.93
C LYS A 9 -2.61 -7.73 6.12
N GLU A 10 -1.47 -8.37 6.38
CA GLU A 10 -0.55 -7.98 7.46
C GLU A 10 0.13 -6.64 7.15
N TRP A 11 0.54 -6.45 5.90
CA TRP A 11 1.05 -5.16 5.43
C TRP A 11 0.03 -4.03 5.63
N ALA A 12 -1.23 -4.25 5.25
CA ALA A 12 -2.29 -3.26 5.42
C ALA A 12 -2.56 -2.98 6.90
N ALA A 13 -2.54 -4.01 7.75
CA ALA A 13 -2.67 -3.83 9.19
C ALA A 13 -1.52 -3.04 9.80
N ALA A 14 -0.29 -3.25 9.32
CA ALA A 14 0.88 -2.49 9.77
C ALA A 14 0.81 -0.99 9.39
N ILE A 15 0.22 -0.67 8.24
CA ILE A 15 0.12 0.72 7.74
C ILE A 15 -1.11 1.45 8.29
N PHE A 16 -2.28 0.81 8.24
CA PHE A 16 -3.56 1.46 8.54
C PHE A 16 -4.09 1.15 9.95
N GLY A 17 -3.49 0.21 10.68
CA GLY A 17 -3.90 -0.16 12.03
C GLY A 17 -5.37 -0.57 12.09
N ASP A 18 -6.12 0.03 13.01
CA ASP A 18 -7.54 -0.24 13.22
C ASP A 18 -8.44 0.13 12.02
N HIS A 19 -7.94 0.97 11.11
CA HIS A 19 -8.64 1.39 9.89
C HIS A 19 -8.27 0.54 8.67
N THR A 20 -7.84 -0.71 8.90
CA THR A 20 -7.45 -1.62 7.82
C THR A 20 -8.61 -1.85 6.83
N PRO A 21 -8.39 -1.61 5.51
CA PRO A 21 -9.41 -1.85 4.51
C PRO A 21 -9.80 -3.33 4.40
N HIS A 22 -11.03 -3.58 3.98
CA HIS A 22 -11.52 -4.94 3.73
C HIS A 22 -10.70 -5.68 2.65
N GLN A 23 -10.65 -7.01 2.71
CA GLN A 23 -9.85 -7.85 1.81
C GLN A 23 -10.13 -7.59 0.32
N ASN A 24 -11.40 -7.39 -0.06
CA ASN A 24 -11.78 -7.08 -1.44
C ASN A 24 -11.16 -5.77 -1.95
N THR A 25 -11.05 -4.76 -1.08
CA THR A 25 -10.40 -3.48 -1.39
C THR A 25 -8.90 -3.68 -1.62
N LEU A 26 -8.25 -4.46 -0.74
CA LEU A 26 -6.84 -4.81 -0.89
C LEU A 26 -6.59 -5.55 -2.20
N MET A 27 -7.43 -6.53 -2.55
CA MET A 27 -7.34 -7.22 -3.84
C MET A 27 -7.50 -6.23 -4.99
N ARG A 28 -8.49 -5.33 -4.94
CA ARG A 28 -8.67 -4.31 -5.98
C ARG A 28 -7.42 -3.44 -6.16
N TRP A 29 -6.73 -3.08 -5.08
CA TRP A 29 -5.46 -2.34 -5.14
C TRP A 29 -4.36 -3.11 -5.83
N VAL A 30 -4.22 -4.42 -5.54
CA VAL A 30 -3.25 -5.29 -6.25
C VAL A 30 -3.51 -5.30 -7.75
N HIS A 31 -4.76 -5.54 -8.16
CA HIS A 31 -5.12 -5.62 -9.58
C HIS A 31 -4.99 -4.26 -10.26
N SER A 32 -5.26 -3.16 -9.53
CA SER A 32 -5.12 -1.79 -10.05
C SER A 32 -3.69 -1.25 -10.01
N GLY A 33 -2.72 -2.01 -9.47
CA GLY A 33 -1.33 -1.58 -9.37
C GLY A 33 -1.06 -0.47 -8.35
N LYS A 34 -1.91 -0.34 -7.32
CA LYS A 34 -1.79 0.72 -6.29
C LYS A 34 -0.82 0.40 -5.15
N ILE A 35 -0.07 -0.70 -5.23
CA ILE A 35 0.91 -1.12 -4.21
C ILE A 35 2.24 -1.33 -4.93
N LEU A 36 3.30 -0.64 -4.49
CA LEU A 36 4.63 -0.71 -5.07
C LEU A 36 5.68 -1.04 -4.00
N PRO A 37 6.61 -1.99 -4.24
CA PRO A 37 6.71 -2.82 -5.44
C PRO A 37 5.54 -3.79 -5.60
N ARG A 38 5.27 -4.18 -6.85
CA ARG A 38 4.05 -4.93 -7.19
C ARG A 38 3.97 -6.22 -6.36
N PRO A 39 2.83 -6.50 -5.71
CA PRO A 39 2.69 -7.71 -4.92
C PRO A 39 2.81 -8.98 -5.76
N MET A 40 3.49 -9.98 -5.21
CA MET A 40 3.65 -11.30 -5.81
C MET A 40 2.48 -12.21 -5.41
N LYS A 41 1.89 -12.88 -6.39
CA LYS A 41 0.87 -13.92 -6.14
C LYS A 41 1.56 -15.23 -5.79
N VAL A 42 1.27 -15.77 -4.62
CA VAL A 42 1.80 -17.07 -4.16
C VAL A 42 0.64 -17.94 -3.68
N GLY A 43 0.34 -19.01 -4.41
CA GLY A 43 -0.81 -19.88 -4.15
C GLY A 43 -2.14 -19.12 -4.22
N ARG A 44 -2.88 -19.12 -3.10
CA ARG A 44 -4.17 -18.41 -2.97
C ARG A 44 -4.03 -16.97 -2.44
N GLY A 45 -2.82 -16.53 -2.10
CA GLY A 45 -2.56 -15.24 -1.47
C GLY A 45 -1.73 -14.31 -2.34
N TYR A 46 -1.71 -13.04 -1.93
CA TYR A 46 -0.77 -12.05 -2.44
C TYR A 46 0.12 -11.58 -1.30
N PHE A 47 1.39 -11.36 -1.64
CA PHE A 47 2.42 -10.98 -0.71
C PHE A 47 3.16 -9.77 -1.25
N CYS A 48 3.48 -8.82 -0.39
CA CYS A 48 4.26 -7.64 -0.73
C CYS A 48 5.44 -7.53 0.21
N GLN A 49 6.36 -6.63 -0.12
CA GLN A 49 7.43 -6.31 0.81
C GLN A 49 6.86 -5.46 1.96
N PRO A 50 7.43 -5.56 3.18
CA PRO A 50 6.99 -4.74 4.32
C PRO A 50 7.16 -3.24 4.09
N ASP A 51 8.14 -2.86 3.28
CA ASP A 51 8.45 -1.50 2.83
C ASP A 51 7.66 -1.09 1.57
N ALA A 52 6.67 -1.88 1.14
CA ALA A 52 5.82 -1.49 0.03
C ALA A 52 4.95 -0.27 0.39
N GLU A 53 4.80 0.64 -0.57
CA GLU A 53 4.02 1.87 -0.44
C GLU A 53 2.69 1.75 -1.19
N TYR A 54 1.63 2.34 -0.60
CA TYR A 54 0.35 2.52 -1.27
C TYR A 54 0.39 3.80 -2.12
N VAL A 55 0.22 3.65 -3.43
CA VAL A 55 0.22 4.75 -4.40
C VAL A 55 -1.18 4.90 -4.98
N ASP A 56 -1.81 6.03 -4.68
CA ASP A 56 -3.11 6.39 -5.24
C ASP A 56 -3.13 7.86 -5.60
N GLU A 57 -3.13 8.16 -6.90
CA GLU A 57 -3.17 9.52 -7.43
C GLU A 57 -4.40 10.30 -6.93
N THR A 58 -5.51 9.61 -6.66
CA THR A 58 -6.73 10.26 -6.15
C THR A 58 -6.58 10.59 -4.66
N ALA A 59 -6.03 9.68 -3.85
CA ALA A 59 -5.80 9.93 -2.43
C ALA A 59 -4.68 10.96 -2.23
N ASP A 60 -3.64 10.94 -3.06
CA ASP A 60 -2.57 11.94 -3.07
C ASP A 60 -3.11 13.31 -3.49
N ARG A 61 -3.99 13.37 -4.49
CA ARG A 61 -4.69 14.63 -4.85
C ARG A 61 -5.59 15.13 -3.72
N ILE A 62 -6.33 14.26 -3.03
CA ILE A 62 -7.16 14.61 -1.87
C ILE A 62 -6.30 15.07 -0.70
N ASN A 63 -5.21 14.36 -0.38
CA ASN A 63 -4.26 14.76 0.66
C ASN A 63 -3.59 16.10 0.34
N ARG A 64 -3.21 16.34 -0.92
CA ARG A 64 -2.68 17.64 -1.38
C ARG A 64 -3.72 18.75 -1.32
N MET A 65 -5.00 18.45 -1.53
CA MET A 65 -6.11 19.42 -1.39
C MET A 65 -6.43 19.71 0.09
N ILE A 66 -6.39 18.72 0.97
CA ILE A 66 -6.70 18.87 2.40
C ILE A 66 -5.53 19.47 3.18
N HIS A 67 -4.30 19.02 2.92
CA HIS A 67 -3.10 19.40 3.70
C HIS A 67 -2.18 20.40 2.97
N GLY A 68 -2.56 20.88 1.78
CA GLY A 68 -1.69 21.67 0.91
C GLY A 68 -0.52 20.84 0.34
N ARG A 69 0.23 21.43 -0.61
CA ARG A 69 1.41 20.79 -1.21
C ARG A 69 2.50 20.63 -0.14
N GLN A 70 2.52 19.52 0.57
CA GLN A 70 3.64 19.19 1.45
C GLN A 70 4.87 18.93 0.57
N THR A 71 5.68 19.96 0.40
CA THR A 71 7.05 19.81 -0.11
C THR A 71 7.80 19.01 0.94
N THR A 72 7.93 17.70 0.73
CA THR A 72 8.86 16.89 1.51
C THR A 72 10.27 17.41 1.21
N LYS A 73 10.82 18.21 2.14
CA LYS A 73 12.25 18.49 2.19
C LYS A 73 12.94 17.14 2.40
N ARG A 74 13.52 16.59 1.33
CA ARG A 74 14.60 15.62 1.45
C ARG A 74 15.81 16.39 1.99
N ALA A 75 16.10 16.19 3.27
CA ALA A 75 17.38 16.54 3.88
C ALA A 75 18.38 15.42 3.62
#